data_AF-A0A9W4HYK5-F1
#
_entry.id   AF-A0A9W4HYK5-F1
#
_cell.length_a   1.000
_cell.length_b   1.000
_cell.length_c   1.000
_cell.angle_alpha   90.00
_cell.angle_beta   90.00
_cell.angle_gamma   90.00
#
_symmetry.space_group_name_H-M   'P 1'
#
loop_
_entity.id
_entity.type
_entity.pdbx_description
1 polymer ?
#
loop_
_entity_poly.entity_id
_entity_poly.type
_entity_poly.pdbx_seq_one_letter_code
_entity_poly.pdbx_strand_id
1 'polypeptide(L)'
;MPEIVDDKSQFCIPFLLDRLRIHTDRHRGNTPPFFIGLNGVQGAGKTVLVSALNDTLRSEPYSLSVVTLSLDDIYLTHDDQVALAQAHPTNPLLQHRGQPSTHDLGLGEEVFASLAAERPTAIPQYDKSAFAGQGDRVPTAQWKVVNENEPKVKVVIFEGWCVGFRAWDDNTLRAKWEAAVRQKESGDYNGRLGHVQFEDVKAVNDALRQYDVLTNDAENPRFVYEWRQEQERTLRASKGTGMTEEQVNHFVDGYYPSYELFTETLREGAFKTASHSDWEGRQLRLVVDRNRRVQEVIKI
;
A
#
# COMPACT_ATOMS: atom_id res chain seq x y z
N MET A 1 10.77 8.93 23.40
CA MET A 1 10.27 8.52 22.06
C MET A 1 11.24 9.10 21.04
N PRO A 2 11.56 8.38 19.94
CA PRO A 2 12.29 8.98 18.83
C PRO A 2 11.48 10.16 18.26
N GLU A 3 12.16 11.22 17.85
CA GLU A 3 11.52 12.39 17.26
C GLU A 3 11.00 12.04 15.86
N ILE A 4 9.68 12.05 15.67
CA ILE A 4 9.07 11.85 14.36
C ILE A 4 9.25 13.16 13.59
N VAL A 5 10.20 13.19 12.66
CA VAL A 5 10.40 14.35 11.78
C VAL A 5 9.88 14.05 10.39
N ASP A 6 8.89 14.83 9.97
CA ASP A 6 8.35 14.78 8.62
C ASP A 6 9.15 15.70 7.69
N ASP A 7 10.07 15.08 6.96
CA ASP A 7 10.82 15.70 5.86
C ASP A 7 10.32 15.28 4.47
N LYS A 8 9.21 14.55 4.39
CA LYS A 8 8.61 14.04 3.12
C LYS A 8 7.56 15.00 2.60
N SER A 9 6.75 15.54 3.51
CA SER A 9 5.67 16.48 3.16
C SER A 9 6.16 17.69 2.36
N GLN A 10 7.36 18.22 2.63
CA GLN A 10 7.95 19.33 1.87
C GLN A 10 8.14 19.02 0.37
N PHE A 11 8.21 17.74 -0.03
CA PHE A 11 8.36 17.31 -1.42
C PHE A 11 7.03 16.76 -1.98
N CYS A 12 6.34 15.91 -1.21
CA CYS A 12 5.08 15.32 -1.63
C CYS A 12 3.96 16.34 -1.79
N ILE A 13 3.80 17.29 -0.86
CA ILE A 13 2.68 18.24 -0.89
C ILE A 13 2.76 19.15 -2.12
N PRO A 14 3.88 19.85 -2.42
CA PRO A 14 3.96 20.69 -3.63
C PRO A 14 3.75 19.91 -4.93
N PHE A 15 4.27 18.68 -5.01
CA PHE A 15 4.04 17.79 -6.15
C PHE A 15 2.55 17.47 -6.34
N LEU A 16 1.89 16.97 -5.29
CA LEU A 16 0.48 16.58 -5.34
C LEU A 16 -0.43 17.78 -5.61
N LEU A 17 -0.11 18.96 -5.08
CA LEU A 17 -0.85 20.20 -5.35
C LEU A 17 -0.71 20.65 -6.83
N ASP A 18 0.47 20.53 -7.44
CA ASP A 18 0.63 20.81 -8.88
C ASP A 18 -0.14 19.80 -9.75
N ARG A 19 -0.11 18.50 -9.39
CA ARG A 19 -0.91 17.49 -10.09
C ARG A 19 -2.42 17.75 -9.95
N LEU A 20 -2.90 18.11 -8.75
CA LEU A 20 -4.29 18.49 -8.48
C LEU A 20 -4.73 19.75 -9.24
N ARG A 21 -3.85 20.76 -9.36
CA ARG A 21 -4.08 21.95 -10.18
C ARG A 21 -4.25 21.56 -11.65
N ILE A 22 -3.33 20.77 -12.21
CA ILE A 22 -3.40 20.29 -13.61
C ILE A 22 -4.68 19.48 -13.86
N HIS A 23 -5.07 18.61 -12.91
CA HIS A 23 -6.34 17.88 -12.95
C HIS A 23 -7.54 18.84 -13.01
N THR A 24 -7.56 19.85 -12.16
CA THR A 24 -8.64 20.87 -12.13
C THR A 24 -8.69 21.69 -13.43
N ASP A 25 -7.54 22.15 -13.91
CA ASP A 25 -7.39 22.92 -15.15
C ASP A 25 -7.85 22.14 -16.40
N ARG A 26 -7.71 20.81 -16.37
CA ARG A 26 -8.14 19.89 -17.44
C ARG A 26 -9.67 19.71 -17.49
N HIS A 27 -10.36 19.76 -16.36
CA HIS A 27 -11.78 19.41 -16.24
C HIS A 27 -12.75 20.60 -16.14
N ARG A 28 -12.25 21.84 -16.04
CA ARG A 28 -12.94 23.12 -16.35
C ARG A 28 -14.43 23.21 -15.97
N GLY A 29 -14.77 22.86 -14.73
CA GLY A 29 -16.11 23.08 -14.16
C GLY A 29 -16.89 21.81 -13.79
N ASN A 30 -16.50 20.64 -14.30
CA ASN A 30 -16.99 19.35 -13.81
C ASN A 30 -15.80 18.45 -13.45
N THR A 31 -15.05 18.85 -12.42
CA THR A 31 -13.84 18.16 -11.97
C THR A 31 -14.22 16.92 -11.14
N PRO A 32 -13.94 15.70 -11.63
CA PRO A 32 -14.15 14.48 -10.85
C PRO A 32 -13.14 14.41 -9.69
N PRO A 33 -13.35 13.56 -8.67
CA PRO A 33 -12.41 13.42 -7.57
C PRO A 33 -10.99 13.09 -8.07
N PHE A 34 -9.98 13.71 -7.46
CA PHE A 34 -8.59 13.45 -7.75
C PHE A 34 -8.09 12.27 -6.91
N PHE A 35 -7.65 11.19 -7.56
CA PHE A 35 -7.16 9.99 -6.90
C PHE A 35 -5.64 10.04 -6.73
N ILE A 36 -5.19 9.95 -5.50
CA ILE A 36 -3.78 9.87 -5.08
C ILE A 36 -3.56 8.45 -4.57
N GLY A 37 -2.49 7.79 -5.02
CA GLY A 37 -2.03 6.53 -4.44
C GLY A 37 -0.75 6.78 -3.66
N LEU A 38 -0.59 6.09 -2.53
CA LEU A 38 0.59 6.17 -1.66
C LEU A 38 1.01 4.77 -1.20
N ASN A 39 2.26 4.46 -1.44
CA ASN A 39 2.99 3.30 -0.95
C ASN A 39 4.32 3.78 -0.33
N GLY A 40 5.02 2.85 0.27
CA GLY A 40 6.07 2.97 1.24
C GLY A 40 5.98 1.72 2.10
N VAL A 41 7.11 1.06 2.32
CA VAL A 41 7.14 -0.17 3.12
C VAL A 41 6.68 0.08 4.56
N GLN A 42 6.40 -1.00 5.28
CA GLN A 42 5.90 -0.90 6.66
C GLN A 42 6.87 -0.09 7.54
N GLY A 43 6.33 0.84 8.34
CA GLY A 43 7.11 1.71 9.21
C GLY A 43 7.90 2.85 8.52
N ALA A 44 7.79 3.05 7.21
CA ALA A 44 8.45 4.15 6.48
C ALA A 44 7.90 5.56 6.78
N GLY A 45 6.79 5.66 7.53
CA GLY A 45 6.15 6.93 7.91
C GLY A 45 4.89 7.31 7.10
N LYS A 46 4.33 6.40 6.29
CA LYS A 46 3.12 6.65 5.47
C LYS A 46 2.01 7.36 6.24
N THR A 47 1.63 6.87 7.43
CA THR A 47 0.56 7.45 8.26
C THR A 47 0.81 8.91 8.63
N VAL A 48 2.08 9.31 8.83
CA VAL A 48 2.46 10.70 9.13
C VAL A 48 2.24 11.57 7.90
N LEU A 49 2.73 11.14 6.74
CA LEU A 49 2.53 11.83 5.46
C LEU A 49 1.04 11.93 5.07
N VAL A 50 0.27 10.87 5.30
CA VAL A 50 -1.18 10.83 5.05
C VAL A 50 -1.94 11.79 5.97
N SER A 51 -1.52 11.93 7.23
CA SER A 51 -2.07 12.94 8.15
C SER A 51 -1.74 14.35 7.63
N ALA A 52 -0.46 14.65 7.42
CA ALA A 52 -0.02 15.97 6.94
C ALA A 52 -0.67 16.37 5.60
N LEU A 53 -0.89 15.42 4.69
CA LEU A 53 -1.60 15.63 3.44
C LEU A 53 -3.11 15.88 3.66
N ASN A 54 -3.77 15.12 4.55
CA ASN A 54 -5.16 15.40 4.94
C ASN A 54 -5.30 16.79 5.56
N ASP A 55 -4.46 17.11 6.54
CA ASP A 55 -4.50 18.36 7.29
C ASP A 55 -4.27 19.56 6.35
N THR A 56 -3.31 19.44 5.43
CA THR A 56 -3.04 20.46 4.41
C THR A 56 -4.21 20.64 3.45
N LEU A 57 -4.74 19.56 2.86
CA LEU A 57 -5.81 19.66 1.86
C LEU A 57 -7.16 20.10 2.44
N ARG A 58 -7.43 19.78 3.72
CA ARG A 58 -8.67 20.18 4.43
C ARG A 58 -8.61 21.59 5.02
N SER A 59 -7.43 22.17 5.17
CA SER A 59 -7.25 23.52 5.71
C SER A 59 -7.29 24.59 4.62
N GLU A 60 -7.54 25.84 5.01
CA GLU A 60 -7.32 27.00 4.16
C GLU A 60 -5.86 27.03 3.65
N PRO A 61 -5.61 27.36 2.37
CA PRO A 61 -6.55 27.91 1.39
C PRO A 61 -7.29 26.87 0.52
N TYR A 62 -7.16 25.57 0.82
CA TYR A 62 -7.68 24.49 -0.04
C TYR A 62 -9.08 24.04 0.36
N SER A 63 -9.32 23.83 1.65
CA SER A 63 -10.62 23.52 2.26
C SER A 63 -11.40 22.40 1.54
N LEU A 64 -10.67 21.37 1.08
CA LEU A 64 -11.20 20.27 0.27
C LEU A 64 -11.80 19.15 1.12
N SER A 65 -12.88 18.55 0.61
CA SER A 65 -13.39 17.27 1.12
C SER A 65 -12.46 16.13 0.69
N VAL A 66 -11.82 15.48 1.66
CA VAL A 66 -10.85 14.40 1.43
C VAL A 66 -11.37 13.09 2.05
N VAL A 67 -11.08 11.97 1.41
CA VAL A 67 -11.20 10.63 1.99
C VAL A 67 -9.86 9.92 1.92
N THR A 68 -9.53 9.19 2.97
CA THR A 68 -8.43 8.22 2.96
C THR A 68 -9.02 6.82 3.03
N LEU A 69 -8.50 5.93 2.19
CA LEU A 69 -8.82 4.51 2.15
C LEU A 69 -7.50 3.74 2.29
N SER A 70 -7.38 2.88 3.30
CA SER A 70 -6.25 1.95 3.34
C SER A 70 -6.56 0.75 2.46
N LEU A 71 -5.54 0.23 1.77
CA LEU A 71 -5.59 -1.11 1.19
C LEU A 71 -5.91 -2.15 2.28
N ASP A 72 -5.41 -1.95 3.50
CA ASP A 72 -5.69 -2.82 4.63
C ASP A 72 -7.16 -2.77 5.10
N ASP A 73 -7.96 -1.77 4.69
CA ASP A 73 -9.40 -1.70 5.03
C ASP A 73 -10.26 -2.59 4.12
N ILE A 74 -9.70 -3.04 2.99
CA ILE A 74 -10.34 -3.97 2.04
C ILE A 74 -9.73 -5.38 2.08
N TYR A 75 -9.15 -5.81 3.21
CA TYR A 75 -8.85 -7.24 3.40
C TYR A 75 -10.13 -8.09 3.23
N LEU A 76 -9.94 -9.34 2.82
CA LEU A 76 -10.96 -10.39 2.86
C LEU A 76 -11.58 -10.50 4.27
N THR A 77 -12.82 -10.98 4.39
CA THR A 77 -13.39 -11.30 5.71
C THR A 77 -12.58 -12.41 6.39
N HIS A 78 -12.74 -12.60 7.70
CA HIS A 78 -12.08 -13.69 8.42
C HIS A 78 -12.41 -15.06 7.79
N ASP A 79 -13.68 -15.31 7.49
CA ASP A 79 -14.14 -16.55 6.84
C ASP A 79 -13.51 -16.74 5.45
N ASP A 80 -13.47 -15.69 4.62
CA ASP A 80 -12.85 -15.75 3.28
C ASP A 80 -11.33 -15.96 3.35
N GLN A 81 -10.65 -15.34 4.32
CA GLN A 81 -9.22 -15.53 4.56
C GLN A 81 -8.92 -16.95 5.07
N VAL A 82 -9.79 -17.53 5.89
CA VAL A 82 -9.70 -18.94 6.32
C VAL A 82 -9.91 -19.86 5.12
N ALA A 83 -10.89 -19.59 4.25
CA ALA A 83 -11.13 -20.36 3.03
C ALA A 83 -9.93 -20.29 2.05
N LEU A 84 -9.33 -19.10 1.88
CA LEU A 84 -8.12 -18.91 1.07
C LEU A 84 -6.93 -19.73 1.60
N ALA A 85 -6.69 -19.69 2.91
CA ALA A 85 -5.62 -20.46 3.55
C ALA A 85 -5.85 -21.99 3.38
N GLN A 86 -7.08 -22.46 3.52
CA GLN A 86 -7.46 -23.86 3.29
C GLN A 86 -7.32 -24.31 1.83
N ALA A 87 -7.56 -23.42 0.86
CA ALA A 87 -7.36 -23.69 -0.56
C ALA A 87 -5.87 -23.76 -0.96
N HIS A 88 -5.00 -23.10 -0.21
CA HIS A 88 -3.55 -23.04 -0.46
C HIS A 88 -2.73 -23.49 0.77
N PRO A 89 -2.92 -24.72 1.29
CA PRO A 89 -2.43 -25.13 2.62
C PRO A 89 -0.90 -25.22 2.73
N THR A 90 -0.19 -25.25 1.60
CA THR A 90 1.28 -25.27 1.56
C THR A 90 1.90 -23.89 1.30
N ASN A 91 1.10 -22.88 0.93
CA ASN A 91 1.62 -21.56 0.56
C ASN A 91 1.72 -20.66 1.79
N PRO A 92 2.92 -20.36 2.32
CA PRO A 92 3.08 -19.57 3.53
C PRO A 92 2.65 -18.10 3.34
N LEU A 93 2.58 -17.61 2.10
CA LEU A 93 2.23 -16.22 1.77
C LEU A 93 0.72 -15.95 1.87
N LEU A 94 -0.13 -16.99 1.89
CA LEU A 94 -1.59 -16.87 1.86
C LEU A 94 -2.29 -17.34 3.15
N GLN A 95 -1.53 -17.77 4.17
CA GLN A 95 -2.11 -18.26 5.44
C GLN A 95 -2.76 -17.15 6.28
N HIS A 96 -2.35 -15.90 6.09
CA HIS A 96 -2.78 -14.74 6.85
C HIS A 96 -2.94 -13.53 5.93
N ARG A 97 -3.74 -12.55 6.35
CA ARG A 97 -3.92 -11.28 5.65
C ARG A 97 -2.58 -10.58 5.44
N GLY A 98 -2.37 -10.01 4.25
CA GLY A 98 -1.20 -9.20 3.95
C GLY A 98 -0.87 -9.12 2.47
N GLN A 99 -0.64 -10.28 1.84
CA GLN A 99 -0.19 -10.37 0.46
C GLN A 99 -1.30 -10.06 -0.57
N PRO A 100 -0.97 -9.62 -1.80
CA PRO A 100 -1.91 -9.69 -2.92
C PRO A 100 -2.53 -11.10 -3.01
N SER A 101 -3.83 -11.18 -3.29
CA SER A 101 -4.79 -12.29 -3.06
C SER A 101 -5.60 -12.18 -1.76
N THR A 102 -5.07 -11.54 -0.70
CA THR A 102 -5.77 -11.46 0.61
C THR A 102 -6.73 -10.28 0.75
N HIS A 103 -7.00 -9.55 -0.34
CA HIS A 103 -7.87 -8.37 -0.36
C HIS A 103 -9.10 -8.62 -1.23
N ASP A 104 -10.24 -8.09 -0.81
CA ASP A 104 -11.50 -8.07 -1.54
C ASP A 104 -11.46 -6.98 -2.61
N LEU A 105 -10.98 -7.38 -3.79
CA LEU A 105 -10.86 -6.47 -4.94
C LEU A 105 -12.22 -6.00 -5.46
N GLY A 106 -13.26 -6.83 -5.35
CA GLY A 106 -14.63 -6.44 -5.74
C GLY A 106 -15.13 -5.27 -4.90
N LEU A 107 -14.99 -5.36 -3.57
CA LEU A 107 -15.28 -4.25 -2.66
C LEU A 107 -14.43 -3.01 -2.97
N GLY A 108 -13.14 -3.20 -3.28
CA GLY A 108 -12.25 -2.12 -3.69
C GLY A 108 -12.75 -1.38 -4.94
N GLU A 109 -13.05 -2.12 -6.01
CA GLU A 109 -13.58 -1.60 -7.27
C GLU A 109 -14.92 -0.88 -7.08
N GLU A 110 -15.84 -1.46 -6.30
CA GLU A 110 -17.14 -0.85 -5.98
C GLU A 110 -16.99 0.51 -5.26
N VAL A 111 -16.12 0.57 -4.25
CA VAL A 111 -15.84 1.81 -3.50
C VAL A 111 -15.19 2.86 -4.39
N PHE A 112 -14.18 2.51 -5.17
CA PHE A 112 -13.54 3.43 -6.12
C PHE A 112 -14.52 3.95 -7.17
N ALA A 113 -15.32 3.08 -7.79
CA ALA A 113 -16.31 3.45 -8.79
C ALA A 113 -17.44 4.31 -8.21
N SER A 114 -17.82 4.08 -6.94
CA SER A 114 -18.83 4.89 -6.25
C SER A 114 -18.31 6.28 -5.86
N LEU A 115 -17.07 6.36 -5.36
CA LEU A 115 -16.38 7.63 -5.10
C LEU A 115 -16.19 8.44 -6.38
N ALA A 116 -15.68 7.83 -7.46
CA ALA A 116 -15.45 8.49 -8.75
C ALA A 116 -16.74 9.05 -9.38
N ALA A 117 -17.89 8.42 -9.11
CA ALA A 117 -19.21 8.88 -9.52
C ALA A 117 -19.88 9.84 -8.52
N GLU A 118 -19.16 10.31 -7.49
CA GLU A 118 -19.64 11.19 -6.41
C GLU A 118 -20.90 10.68 -5.68
N ARG A 119 -21.15 9.37 -5.69
CA ARG A 119 -22.31 8.74 -5.04
C ARG A 119 -22.08 8.57 -3.53
N PRO A 120 -23.16 8.54 -2.71
CA PRO A 120 -23.08 8.08 -1.33
C PRO A 120 -22.31 6.76 -1.25
N THR A 121 -21.24 6.72 -0.47
CA THR A 121 -20.33 5.57 -0.41
C THR A 121 -19.97 5.28 1.03
N ALA A 122 -20.23 4.06 1.48
CA ALA A 122 -19.75 3.57 2.78
C ALA A 122 -18.27 3.19 2.65
N ILE A 123 -17.41 3.77 3.50
CA ILE A 123 -15.97 3.51 3.47
C ILE A 123 -15.66 2.27 4.33
N PRO A 124 -15.06 1.21 3.75
CA PRO A 124 -14.68 0.00 4.50
C PRO A 124 -13.77 0.28 5.68
N GLN A 125 -13.83 -0.59 6.68
CA GLN A 125 -12.94 -0.58 7.84
C GLN A 125 -12.61 -2.02 8.25
N TYR A 126 -11.36 -2.24 8.67
CA TYR A 126 -10.89 -3.57 9.09
C TYR A 126 -10.35 -3.57 10.53
N ASP A 127 -10.95 -4.37 11.41
CA ASP A 127 -10.45 -4.56 12.77
C ASP A 127 -9.35 -5.64 12.78
N LYS A 128 -8.10 -5.18 12.75
CA LYS A 128 -6.89 -6.02 12.85
C LYS A 128 -6.75 -6.76 14.19
N SER A 129 -7.56 -6.45 15.21
CA SER A 129 -7.52 -7.06 16.54
C SER A 129 -8.56 -8.18 16.74
N ALA A 130 -9.61 -8.23 15.92
CA ALA A 130 -10.61 -9.29 15.92
C ALA A 130 -9.96 -10.69 15.73
N PHE A 131 -10.67 -11.75 16.10
CA PHE A 131 -10.20 -13.15 15.99
C PHE A 131 -8.77 -13.36 16.52
N ALA A 132 -8.51 -12.83 17.73
CA ALA A 132 -7.19 -12.88 18.39
C ALA A 132 -6.04 -12.32 17.54
N GLY A 133 -6.29 -11.26 16.77
CA GLY A 133 -5.30 -10.61 15.91
C GLY A 133 -5.21 -11.14 14.48
N GLN A 134 -6.00 -12.17 14.12
CA GLN A 134 -6.20 -12.58 12.72
C GLN A 134 -7.00 -11.53 11.93
N GLY A 135 -7.82 -10.76 12.65
CA GLY A 135 -8.59 -9.62 12.19
C GLY A 135 -9.81 -10.00 11.35
N ASP A 136 -10.75 -9.07 11.23
CA ASP A 136 -11.95 -9.21 10.40
C ASP A 136 -12.47 -7.84 9.96
N ARG A 137 -13.35 -7.86 8.95
CA ARG A 137 -14.06 -6.69 8.43
C ARG A 137 -15.03 -6.16 9.48
N VAL A 138 -14.99 -4.85 9.75
CA VAL A 138 -15.96 -4.19 10.62
C VAL A 138 -17.36 -4.31 9.99
N PRO A 139 -18.44 -4.58 10.74
CA PRO A 139 -19.79 -4.66 10.17
C PRO A 139 -20.18 -3.40 9.39
N THR A 140 -20.75 -3.58 8.19
CA THR A 140 -21.06 -2.50 7.23
C THR A 140 -21.92 -1.38 7.81
N ALA A 141 -22.80 -1.69 8.77
CA ALA A 141 -23.63 -0.71 9.48
C ALA A 141 -22.84 0.30 10.34
N GLN A 142 -21.55 0.07 10.58
CA GLN A 142 -20.65 0.95 11.33
C GLN A 142 -19.74 1.79 10.41
N TRP A 143 -19.74 1.53 9.09
CA TRP A 143 -18.89 2.22 8.14
C TRP A 143 -19.33 3.67 7.96
N LYS A 144 -18.37 4.61 7.92
CA LYS A 144 -18.71 6.01 7.62
C LYS A 144 -19.19 6.11 6.17
N VAL A 145 -20.40 6.64 5.98
CA VAL A 145 -20.89 7.05 4.66
C VAL A 145 -20.38 8.47 4.34
N VAL A 146 -19.82 8.63 3.15
CA VAL A 146 -19.41 9.93 2.57
C VAL A 146 -20.27 10.25 1.34
N ASN A 147 -20.20 11.48 0.82
CA ASN A 147 -20.97 11.96 -0.35
C ASN A 147 -22.51 11.95 -0.19
N GLU A 148 -23.05 11.63 0.99
CA GLU A 148 -24.49 11.62 1.25
C GLU A 148 -25.01 13.03 1.61
N ASN A 149 -24.71 13.50 2.82
CA ASN A 149 -25.14 14.79 3.36
C ASN A 149 -23.96 15.77 3.58
N GLU A 150 -22.76 15.42 3.13
CA GLU A 150 -21.51 16.18 3.25
C GLU A 150 -21.05 16.72 1.88
N PRO A 151 -20.18 17.75 1.82
CA PRO A 151 -19.56 18.20 0.57
C PRO A 151 -18.87 17.06 -0.18
N LYS A 152 -19.14 16.96 -1.49
CA LYS A 152 -18.61 15.88 -2.34
C LYS A 152 -17.10 15.78 -2.25
N VAL A 153 -16.61 14.57 -2.05
CA VAL A 153 -15.17 14.24 -1.95
C VAL A 153 -14.46 14.70 -3.21
N LYS A 154 -13.44 15.55 -3.05
CA LYS A 154 -12.62 16.08 -4.15
C LYS A 154 -11.24 15.46 -4.23
N VAL A 155 -10.75 14.85 -3.16
CA VAL A 155 -9.51 14.06 -3.17
C VAL A 155 -9.72 12.72 -2.47
N VAL A 156 -9.32 11.64 -3.13
CA VAL A 156 -9.25 10.29 -2.54
C VAL A 156 -7.79 9.92 -2.41
N ILE A 157 -7.34 9.64 -1.19
CA ILE A 157 -6.00 9.14 -0.88
C ILE A 157 -6.12 7.64 -0.62
N PHE A 158 -5.65 6.82 -1.54
CA PHE A 158 -5.52 5.38 -1.34
C PHE A 158 -4.10 5.05 -0.89
N GLU A 159 -3.93 4.38 0.26
CA GLU A 159 -2.61 4.05 0.79
C GLU A 159 -2.43 2.56 1.08
N GLY A 160 -1.24 2.01 0.82
CA GLY A 160 -0.95 0.61 1.15
C GLY A 160 0.43 0.16 0.73
N TRP A 161 0.92 -0.92 1.33
CA TRP A 161 2.33 -1.35 1.25
C TRP A 161 2.73 -2.02 -0.09
N CYS A 162 1.76 -2.39 -0.93
CA CYS A 162 1.96 -2.92 -2.28
C CYS A 162 1.21 -2.11 -3.36
N VAL A 163 0.71 -0.92 -3.02
CA VAL A 163 0.01 -0.05 -3.98
C VAL A 163 1.00 0.44 -5.05
N GLY A 164 0.76 0.12 -6.31
CA GLY A 164 1.68 0.41 -7.42
C GLY A 164 2.59 -0.75 -7.82
N PHE A 165 2.56 -1.88 -7.11
CA PHE A 165 3.23 -3.10 -7.57
C PHE A 165 2.53 -3.62 -8.83
N ARG A 166 3.32 -3.96 -9.86
CA ARG A 166 2.85 -4.59 -11.09
C ARG A 166 3.35 -6.03 -11.13
N ALA A 167 2.54 -6.91 -11.72
CA ALA A 167 2.95 -8.30 -11.95
C ALA A 167 4.03 -8.38 -13.04
N TRP A 168 4.91 -9.36 -12.93
CA TRP A 168 5.82 -9.76 -13.99
C TRP A 168 5.14 -10.75 -14.96
N ASP A 169 5.70 -10.87 -16.16
CA ASP A 169 5.46 -12.04 -17.00
C ASP A 169 6.10 -13.29 -16.36
N ASP A 170 5.57 -14.46 -16.70
CA ASP A 170 5.97 -15.72 -16.04
C ASP A 170 7.44 -16.11 -16.26
N ASN A 171 8.09 -15.63 -17.34
CA ASN A 171 9.52 -15.88 -17.58
C ASN A 171 10.39 -14.98 -16.70
N THR A 172 10.09 -13.68 -16.64
CA THR A 172 10.81 -12.73 -15.79
C THR A 172 10.63 -13.08 -14.31
N LEU A 173 9.41 -13.47 -13.89
CA LEU A 173 9.14 -13.94 -12.54
C LEU A 173 10.01 -15.15 -12.17
N ARG A 174 10.04 -16.16 -13.04
CA ARG A 174 10.85 -17.38 -12.84
C ARG A 174 12.34 -17.06 -12.76
N ALA A 175 12.85 -16.24 -13.68
CA ALA A 175 14.26 -15.85 -13.69
C ALA A 175 14.68 -15.11 -12.40
N LYS A 176 13.83 -14.22 -11.87
CA LYS A 176 14.07 -13.53 -10.58
C LYS A 176 14.03 -14.48 -9.38
N TRP A 177 13.04 -15.38 -9.32
CA TRP A 177 12.95 -16.39 -8.26
C TRP A 177 14.17 -17.34 -8.28
N GLU A 178 14.53 -17.90 -9.43
CA GLU A 178 15.70 -18.77 -9.56
C GLU A 178 17.01 -18.06 -9.19
N ALA A 179 17.13 -16.75 -9.48
CA ALA A 179 18.31 -15.98 -9.08
C ALA A 179 18.42 -15.87 -7.54
N ALA A 180 17.31 -15.66 -6.84
CA ALA A 180 17.27 -15.65 -5.37
C ALA A 180 17.55 -17.04 -4.78
N VAL A 181 17.04 -18.12 -5.38
CA VAL A 181 17.37 -19.50 -4.98
C VAL A 181 18.86 -19.79 -5.14
N ARG A 182 19.46 -19.44 -6.30
CA ARG A 182 20.91 -19.63 -6.52
C ARG A 182 21.77 -18.82 -5.54
N GLN A 183 21.39 -17.58 -5.21
CA GLN A 183 22.10 -16.78 -4.22
C GLN A 183 22.05 -17.43 -2.83
N LYS A 184 20.88 -17.95 -2.43
CA LYS A 184 20.70 -18.70 -1.18
C LYS A 184 21.55 -19.96 -1.13
N GLU A 185 21.61 -20.71 -2.22
CA GLU A 185 22.46 -21.91 -2.33
C GLU A 185 23.95 -21.58 -2.25
N SER A 186 24.39 -20.40 -2.71
CA SER A 186 25.76 -19.93 -2.50
C SER A 186 26.06 -19.36 -1.11
N GLY A 187 25.05 -19.22 -0.24
CA GLY A 187 25.18 -18.76 1.14
C GLY A 187 25.27 -17.22 1.34
N ASP A 188 25.24 -16.43 0.27
CA ASP A 188 25.26 -14.96 0.30
C ASP A 188 23.87 -14.39 -0.04
N TYR A 189 22.89 -14.70 0.80
CA TYR A 189 21.51 -14.28 0.59
C TYR A 189 20.83 -13.86 1.89
N ASN A 190 20.46 -12.57 1.92
CA ASN A 190 19.79 -11.92 3.06
C ASN A 190 18.31 -11.59 2.76
N GLY A 191 17.74 -12.18 1.69
CA GLY A 191 16.34 -12.02 1.32
C GLY A 191 15.45 -13.17 1.78
N ARG A 192 14.21 -13.21 1.28
CA ARG A 192 13.19 -14.21 1.61
C ARG A 192 12.58 -14.90 0.39
N LEU A 193 12.64 -14.29 -0.80
CA LEU A 193 12.19 -14.90 -2.06
C LEU A 193 12.79 -16.29 -2.31
N GLY A 194 14.08 -16.51 -2.00
CA GLY A 194 14.72 -17.82 -2.11
C GLY A 194 14.24 -18.87 -1.09
N HIS A 195 13.41 -18.50 -0.12
CA HIS A 195 12.86 -19.40 0.92
C HIS A 195 11.42 -19.88 0.65
N VAL A 196 10.75 -19.36 -0.38
CA VAL A 196 9.38 -19.74 -0.80
C VAL A 196 9.39 -20.49 -2.13
N GLN A 197 8.37 -21.30 -2.41
CA GLN A 197 8.27 -22.01 -3.69
C GLN A 197 7.93 -21.06 -4.84
N PHE A 198 8.25 -21.46 -6.07
CA PHE A 198 7.89 -20.66 -7.25
C PHE A 198 6.37 -20.50 -7.36
N GLU A 199 5.62 -21.56 -7.08
CA GLU A 199 4.16 -21.61 -7.13
C GLU A 199 3.51 -20.65 -6.12
N ASP A 200 4.10 -20.52 -4.93
CA ASP A 200 3.65 -19.60 -3.88
C ASP A 200 3.71 -18.15 -4.35
N VAL A 201 4.86 -17.80 -4.95
CA VAL A 201 5.16 -16.50 -5.55
C VAL A 201 4.30 -16.25 -6.78
N LYS A 202 4.06 -17.28 -7.60
CA LYS A 202 3.23 -17.18 -8.79
C LYS A 202 1.79 -16.82 -8.43
N ALA A 203 1.22 -17.41 -7.38
CA ALA A 203 -0.13 -17.05 -6.91
C ALA A 203 -0.23 -15.55 -6.58
N VAL A 204 0.74 -15.00 -5.85
CA VAL A 204 0.80 -13.57 -5.50
C VAL A 204 0.97 -12.68 -6.76
N ASN A 205 1.84 -13.08 -7.70
CA ASN A 205 2.05 -12.38 -8.96
C ASN A 205 0.82 -12.41 -9.88
N ASP A 206 0.14 -13.55 -9.95
CA ASP A 206 -1.06 -13.74 -10.76
C ASP A 206 -2.22 -12.88 -10.20
N ALA A 207 -2.36 -12.82 -8.87
CA ALA A 207 -3.33 -11.93 -8.22
C ALA A 207 -3.01 -10.45 -8.46
N LEU A 208 -1.75 -10.02 -8.43
CA LEU A 208 -1.35 -8.63 -8.69
C LEU A 208 -1.85 -8.07 -10.03
N ARG A 209 -2.08 -8.91 -11.04
CA ARG A 209 -2.68 -8.50 -12.33
C ARG A 209 -4.09 -7.90 -12.18
N GLN A 210 -4.80 -8.20 -11.10
CA GLN A 210 -6.11 -7.65 -10.78
C GLN A 210 -6.02 -6.36 -9.93
N TYR A 211 -4.90 -6.14 -9.22
CA TYR A 211 -4.66 -4.90 -8.46
C TYR A 211 -4.37 -3.70 -9.37
N ASP A 212 -4.24 -3.92 -10.69
CA ASP A 212 -3.91 -2.86 -11.64
C ASP A 212 -4.93 -1.70 -11.64
N VAL A 213 -6.17 -1.98 -11.22
CA VAL A 213 -7.29 -1.03 -11.10
C VAL A 213 -7.12 -0.03 -9.93
N LEU A 214 -6.31 -0.35 -8.92
CA LEU A 214 -6.34 0.35 -7.61
C LEU A 214 -5.11 1.25 -7.31
N THR A 215 -4.13 1.41 -8.20
CA THR A 215 -2.72 1.57 -7.75
C THR A 215 -1.89 2.79 -8.24
N ASN A 216 -1.33 3.58 -7.29
CA ASN A 216 -0.15 4.47 -7.49
C ASN A 216 0.92 4.43 -6.33
N ASP A 217 2.22 4.45 -6.68
CA ASP A 217 3.43 5.06 -6.04
C ASP A 217 4.17 4.67 -4.72
N ALA A 218 5.48 4.30 -4.86
CA ALA A 218 6.65 4.36 -3.92
C ALA A 218 6.85 3.27 -2.80
N GLU A 219 7.98 3.19 -2.05
CA GLU A 219 9.29 2.65 -2.49
C GLU A 219 10.12 1.93 -1.37
N ASN A 220 11.21 1.24 -1.75
CA ASN A 220 12.40 0.66 -1.06
C ASN A 220 12.25 -0.19 0.24
N PRO A 221 12.56 -1.50 0.22
CA PRO A 221 12.34 -2.38 1.37
C PRO A 221 13.50 -2.59 2.34
N ARG A 222 14.72 -2.09 2.07
CA ARG A 222 15.93 -2.52 2.82
C ARG A 222 15.88 -2.31 4.34
N PHE A 223 15.01 -1.43 4.84
CA PHE A 223 14.88 -1.10 6.26
C PHE A 223 13.55 -1.56 6.90
N VAL A 224 12.72 -2.33 6.19
CA VAL A 224 11.36 -2.67 6.66
C VAL A 224 11.34 -3.47 7.97
N TYR A 225 12.33 -4.34 8.20
CA TYR A 225 12.50 -5.04 9.48
C TYR A 225 12.73 -4.04 10.63
N GLU A 226 13.79 -3.22 10.54
CA GLU A 226 14.15 -2.23 11.57
C GLU A 226 12.98 -1.28 11.89
N TRP A 227 12.28 -0.81 10.85
CA TRP A 227 11.15 0.10 11.01
C TRP A 227 9.91 -0.56 11.62
N ARG A 228 9.58 -1.80 11.24
CA ARG A 228 8.48 -2.55 11.87
C ARG A 228 8.78 -2.89 13.33
N GLN A 229 10.02 -3.23 13.64
CA GLN A 229 10.49 -3.47 15.01
C GLN A 229 10.34 -2.20 15.89
N GLU A 230 10.71 -1.03 15.38
CA GLU A 230 10.53 0.24 16.10
C GLU A 230 9.06 0.60 16.32
N GLN A 231 8.21 0.33 15.32
CA GLN A 231 6.76 0.52 15.43
C GLN A 231 6.15 -0.37 16.51
N GLU A 232 6.47 -1.66 16.55
CA GLU A 232 5.95 -2.58 17.58
C GLU A 232 6.52 -2.30 18.97
N ARG A 233 7.79 -1.89 19.10
CA ARG A 233 8.32 -1.39 20.38
C ARG A 233 7.53 -0.19 20.89
N THR A 234 7.16 0.73 20.00
CA THR A 234 6.35 1.92 20.34
C THR A 234 4.91 1.56 20.70
N LEU A 235 4.32 0.58 20.00
CA LEU A 235 2.99 0.05 20.31
C LEU A 235 2.96 -0.64 21.68
N ARG A 236 3.93 -1.51 21.97
CA ARG A 236 4.08 -2.18 23.28
C ARG A 236 4.28 -1.17 24.41
N ALA A 237 5.09 -0.14 24.22
CA ALA A 237 5.33 0.90 25.21
C ALA A 237 4.10 1.78 25.49
N SER A 238 3.16 1.90 24.53
CA SER A 238 1.97 2.76 24.66
C SER A 238 0.69 2.00 25.04
N LYS A 239 0.53 0.74 24.61
CA LYS A 239 -0.68 -0.09 24.83
C LYS A 239 -0.44 -1.33 25.70
N GLY A 240 0.79 -1.65 26.07
CA GLY A 240 1.14 -2.84 26.85
C GLY A 240 1.13 -4.17 26.07
N THR A 241 0.66 -4.16 24.82
CA THR A 241 0.50 -5.34 23.94
C THR A 241 1.15 -5.10 22.58
N GLY A 242 1.68 -6.14 21.96
CA GLY A 242 2.27 -6.12 20.62
C GLY A 242 3.24 -7.30 20.41
N MET A 243 3.84 -7.40 19.24
CA MET A 243 4.64 -8.56 18.85
C MET A 243 6.02 -8.65 19.55
N THR A 244 6.55 -9.86 19.70
CA THR A 244 7.97 -10.09 20.03
C THR A 244 8.86 -9.78 18.83
N GLU A 245 10.19 -9.73 19.05
CA GLU A 245 11.14 -9.43 17.97
C GLU A 245 11.11 -10.52 16.88
N GLU A 246 10.98 -11.78 17.29
CA GLU A 246 10.86 -12.95 16.42
C GLU A 246 9.54 -12.94 15.64
N GLN A 247 8.43 -12.58 16.31
CA GLN A 247 7.12 -12.44 15.67
C GLN A 247 7.12 -11.31 14.63
N VAL A 248 7.79 -10.18 14.91
CA VAL A 248 7.97 -9.11 13.92
C VAL A 248 8.80 -9.58 12.73
N ASN A 249 9.90 -10.29 12.96
CA ASN A 249 10.72 -10.81 11.87
C ASN A 249 9.88 -11.77 11.00
N HIS A 250 9.19 -12.74 11.60
CA HIS A 250 8.32 -13.67 10.87
C HIS A 250 7.17 -12.96 10.13
N PHE A 251 6.57 -11.93 10.73
CA PHE A 251 5.57 -11.08 10.08
C PHE A 251 6.15 -10.41 8.83
N VAL A 252 7.31 -9.75 8.94
CA VAL A 252 7.95 -9.06 7.81
C VAL A 252 8.45 -10.05 6.75
N ASP A 253 8.91 -11.24 7.15
CA ASP A 253 9.30 -12.33 6.24
C ASP A 253 8.17 -12.67 5.27
N GLY A 254 6.91 -12.62 5.74
CA GLY A 254 5.72 -12.86 4.93
C GLY A 254 5.49 -11.83 3.82
N TYR A 255 5.99 -10.60 3.94
CA TYR A 255 5.88 -9.53 2.92
C TYR A 255 7.13 -9.41 2.04
N TYR A 256 8.29 -9.82 2.55
CA TYR A 256 9.59 -9.52 1.94
C TYR A 256 9.82 -10.09 0.52
N PRO A 257 9.32 -11.28 0.14
CA PRO A 257 9.40 -11.76 -1.25
C PRO A 257 8.76 -10.80 -2.25
N SER A 258 7.63 -10.18 -1.88
CA SER A 258 6.92 -9.21 -2.74
C SER A 258 7.68 -7.90 -2.87
N TYR A 259 8.39 -7.49 -1.81
CA TYR A 259 9.31 -6.36 -1.88
C TYR A 259 10.51 -6.62 -2.81
N GLU A 260 11.09 -7.83 -2.78
CA GLU A 260 12.20 -8.20 -3.67
C GLU A 260 11.76 -8.24 -5.15
N LEU A 261 10.55 -8.69 -5.44
CA LEU A 261 10.02 -8.82 -6.79
C LEU A 261 9.51 -7.50 -7.37
N PHE A 262 8.61 -6.81 -6.66
CA PHE A 262 7.72 -5.83 -7.30
C PHE A 262 8.11 -4.38 -7.05
N THR A 263 9.01 -4.09 -6.09
CA THR A 263 9.55 -2.73 -5.89
C THR A 263 10.26 -2.22 -7.15
N GLU A 264 10.84 -3.11 -7.96
CA GLU A 264 11.50 -2.75 -9.22
C GLU A 264 10.51 -2.21 -10.25
N THR A 265 9.35 -2.86 -10.46
CA THR A 265 8.28 -2.34 -11.33
C THR A 265 7.84 -0.92 -10.93
N LEU A 266 7.73 -0.70 -9.62
CA LEU A 266 7.34 0.57 -9.04
C LEU A 266 8.42 1.65 -9.19
N ARG A 267 9.71 1.28 -9.25
CA ARG A 267 10.82 2.20 -9.51
C ARG A 267 10.95 2.61 -10.98
N GLU A 268 10.44 1.80 -11.90
CA GLU A 268 10.47 2.10 -13.34
C GLU A 268 9.32 3.01 -13.79
N GLY A 269 8.28 3.18 -12.96
CA GLY A 269 7.08 3.94 -13.29
C GLY A 269 5.82 3.11 -13.11
N ALA A 270 5.04 3.37 -12.07
CA ALA A 270 3.78 2.66 -11.80
C ALA A 270 2.78 2.74 -12.97
N PHE A 271 2.90 3.77 -13.81
CA PHE A 271 2.05 4.03 -14.98
C PHE A 271 2.67 3.62 -16.32
N LYS A 272 3.92 3.16 -16.36
CA LYS A 272 4.68 2.86 -17.59
C LYS A 272 4.04 1.78 -18.46
N THR A 273 3.24 0.89 -17.86
CA THR A 273 2.49 -0.17 -18.54
C THR A 273 1.11 0.28 -19.04
N ALA A 274 0.59 1.41 -18.55
CA ALA A 274 -0.66 1.97 -19.05
C ALA A 274 -0.45 2.55 -20.46
N SER A 275 -1.43 2.35 -21.35
CA SER A 275 -1.36 2.76 -22.76
C SER A 275 -1.54 4.27 -22.98
N HIS A 276 -0.90 5.09 -22.15
CA HIS A 276 -1.00 6.55 -22.13
C HIS A 276 0.38 7.17 -22.33
N SER A 277 0.59 7.85 -23.45
CA SER A 277 1.86 8.52 -23.82
C SER A 277 2.19 9.78 -22.99
N ASP A 278 1.59 9.93 -21.81
CA ASP A 278 1.64 11.11 -20.93
C ASP A 278 1.74 10.63 -19.46
N TRP A 279 2.39 9.49 -19.22
CA TRP A 279 2.55 8.89 -17.90
C TRP A 279 3.71 9.50 -17.11
N GLU A 280 4.70 10.05 -17.80
CA GLU A 280 5.89 10.66 -17.21
C GLU A 280 5.56 11.88 -16.34
N GLY A 281 6.32 12.04 -15.26
CA GLY A 281 6.15 13.08 -14.27
C GLY A 281 4.87 12.97 -13.44
N ARG A 282 4.16 11.85 -13.49
CA ARG A 282 2.99 11.57 -12.64
C ARG A 282 3.34 10.82 -11.36
N GLN A 283 4.59 10.37 -11.22
CA GLN A 283 5.08 9.71 -10.02
C GLN A 283 6.14 10.54 -9.29
N LEU A 284 6.13 10.48 -7.96
CA LEU A 284 7.20 11.04 -7.11
C LEU A 284 7.76 9.96 -6.19
N ARG A 285 9.06 9.72 -6.31
CA ARG A 285 9.80 8.71 -5.55
C ARG A 285 10.75 9.40 -4.55
N LEU A 286 10.65 9.04 -3.28
CA LEU A 286 11.50 9.56 -2.21
C LEU A 286 12.42 8.45 -1.68
N VAL A 287 13.71 8.51 -2.02
CA VAL A 287 14.71 7.60 -1.46
C VAL A 287 15.03 8.08 -0.05
N VAL A 288 14.85 7.21 0.95
CA VAL A 288 15.12 7.54 2.37
C VAL A 288 16.25 6.67 2.94
N ASP A 289 16.96 7.22 3.93
CA ASP A 289 17.95 6.47 4.72
C ASP A 289 17.29 5.63 5.83
N ARG A 290 18.09 4.88 6.59
CA ARG A 290 17.64 4.08 7.74
C ARG A 290 16.89 4.91 8.81
N ASN A 291 17.22 6.19 8.95
CA ASN A 291 16.62 7.11 9.90
C ASN A 291 15.32 7.73 9.35
N ARG A 292 14.80 7.19 8.23
CA ARG A 292 13.64 7.65 7.46
C ARG A 292 13.85 9.03 6.83
N ARG A 293 15.09 9.50 6.67
CA ARG A 293 15.40 10.84 6.13
C ARG A 293 15.50 10.84 4.62
N VAL A 294 14.84 11.78 3.95
CA VAL A 294 14.90 11.91 2.48
C VAL A 294 16.34 12.22 2.05
N GLN A 295 16.89 11.36 1.19
CA GLN A 295 18.21 11.49 0.57
C GLN A 295 18.11 11.96 -0.88
N GLU A 296 17.10 11.49 -1.60
CA GLU A 296 16.91 11.78 -3.03
C GLU A 296 15.42 11.90 -3.34
N VAL A 297 15.10 12.81 -4.27
CA VAL A 297 13.74 13.09 -4.76
C VAL A 297 13.75 12.91 -6.27
N ILE A 298 13.13 11.83 -6.74
CA ILE A 298 13.12 11.45 -8.15
C ILE A 298 11.70 11.63 -8.67
N LYS A 299 11.52 12.48 -9.69
CA LYS A 299 10.27 12.58 -10.43
C LYS A 299 10.32 11.59 -11.61
N ILE A 300 9.31 10.74 -11.71
CA ILE A 300 9.17 9.67 -12.70
C ILE A 300 7.92 9.95 -13.53
#